data_AF-A0A662JNU3-F1
#
_entry.id   AF-A0A662JNU3-F1
#
_cell.length_a   1.000
_cell.length_b   1.000
_cell.length_c   1.000
_cell.angle_alpha   90.00
_cell.angle_beta   90.00
_cell.angle_gamma   90.00
#
_symmetry.space_group_name_H-M   'P 1'
#
loop_
_entity.id
_entity.type
_entity.pdbx_description
1 polymer ?
#
loop_
_entity_poly.entity_id
_entity_poly.type
_entity_poly.pdbx_seq_one_letter_code
_entity_poly.pdbx_strand_id
1 'polypeptide(L)'
;MDVTRRDLQSLANVFCARDIMVPKEKLIFARSKKEAVDIADNDSSDFDVIPVVNRRNEIIGYYDRELKEFRSIHHKDLISNGA
;
A
#
# COMPACT_ATOMS: atom_id res chain seq x y z
N MET A 1 32.94 -2.98 -4.59
CA MET A 1 32.44 -1.66 -4.99
C MET A 1 31.58 -1.18 -3.85
N ASP A 2 32.03 -0.15 -3.12
CA ASP A 2 31.28 0.39 -2.00
C ASP A 2 30.25 1.39 -2.51
N VAL A 3 28.98 1.02 -2.45
CA VAL A 3 27.88 1.95 -2.72
C VAL A 3 27.81 2.92 -1.55
N THR A 4 28.03 4.21 -1.80
CA THR A 4 27.97 5.21 -0.74
C THR A 4 26.53 5.60 -0.47
N ARG A 5 26.24 6.10 0.75
CA ARG A 5 24.91 6.61 1.11
C ARG A 5 24.40 7.70 0.15
N ARG A 6 25.31 8.48 -0.45
CA ARG A 6 24.97 9.50 -1.46
C ARG A 6 24.53 8.88 -2.79
N ASP A 7 25.10 7.75 -3.17
CA ASP A 7 24.74 7.04 -4.40
C ASP A 7 23.33 6.45 -4.28
N LEU A 8 23.00 5.86 -3.12
CA LEU A 8 21.65 5.36 -2.84
C LEU A 8 20.59 6.48 -2.82
N GLN A 9 20.92 7.63 -2.24
CA GLN A 9 20.02 8.77 -2.19
C GLN A 9 19.77 9.36 -3.59
N SER A 10 20.82 9.47 -4.40
CA SER A 10 20.69 9.88 -5.80
C SER A 10 19.83 8.89 -6.59
N LEU A 11 20.01 7.58 -6.38
CA LEU A 11 19.22 6.55 -7.04
C LEU A 11 17.73 6.63 -6.66
N ALA A 12 17.42 6.84 -5.37
CA ALA A 12 16.04 6.99 -4.90
C ALA A 12 15.34 8.21 -5.53
N ASN A 13 16.07 9.29 -5.84
CA ASN A 13 15.53 10.48 -6.49
C ASN A 13 15.31 10.31 -8.00
N VAL A 14 15.89 9.27 -8.63
CA VAL A 14 15.72 9.00 -10.06
C VAL A 14 14.42 8.24 -10.35
N PHE A 15 13.97 7.38 -9.42
CA PHE A 15 12.75 6.61 -9.58
C PHE A 15 11.54 7.34 -9.00
N CYS A 16 10.46 7.38 -9.77
CA CYS A 16 9.15 7.77 -9.27
C CYS A 16 8.49 6.56 -8.59
N ALA A 17 7.56 6.79 -7.65
CA ALA A 17 6.80 5.69 -7.02
C ALA A 17 6.14 4.76 -8.05
N ARG A 18 5.63 5.33 -9.16
CA ARG A 18 5.04 4.57 -10.27
C ARG A 18 5.98 3.52 -10.88
N ASP A 19 7.29 3.72 -10.80
CA ASP A 19 8.29 2.84 -11.42
C ASP A 19 8.54 1.59 -10.57
N ILE A 20 8.13 1.61 -9.30
CA ILE A 20 8.30 0.51 -8.34
C ILE A 20 6.96 -0.02 -7.78
N MET A 21 5.84 0.59 -8.14
CA MET A 21 4.51 0.19 -7.69
C MET A 21 4.06 -1.12 -8.34
N VAL A 22 3.31 -1.92 -7.59
CA VAL A 22 2.60 -3.08 -8.13
C VAL A 22 1.51 -2.60 -9.12
N PRO A 23 1.44 -3.16 -10.34
CA PRO A 23 0.40 -2.81 -11.30
C PRO A 23 -1.00 -3.03 -10.73
N LYS A 24 -1.94 -2.14 -11.06
CA LYS A 24 -3.29 -2.14 -10.50
C LYS A 24 -4.04 -3.46 -10.73
N GLU A 25 -3.80 -4.09 -11.87
CA GLU A 25 -4.44 -5.35 -12.28
C GLU A 25 -3.97 -6.54 -11.43
N LYS A 26 -2.84 -6.39 -10.73
CA LYS A 26 -2.27 -7.38 -9.83
C LYS A 26 -2.49 -7.02 -8.35
N LEU A 27 -3.11 -5.87 -8.06
CA LEU A 27 -3.42 -5.47 -6.70
C LEU A 27 -4.63 -6.26 -6.19
N ILE A 28 -4.45 -6.89 -5.04
CA ILE A 28 -5.55 -7.44 -4.25
C ILE A 28 -6.05 -6.33 -3.33
N PHE A 29 -7.35 -6.07 -3.37
CA PHE A 29 -8.01 -5.06 -2.54
C PHE A 29 -9.41 -5.54 -2.17
N ALA A 30 -9.95 -5.01 -1.08
CA ALA A 30 -11.28 -5.32 -0.59
C ALA A 30 -12.26 -4.15 -0.82
N ARG A 31 -13.56 -4.45 -0.88
CA ARG A 31 -14.66 -3.46 -0.88
C ARG A 31 -15.21 -3.20 0.51
N SER A 32 -14.81 -3.98 1.51
CA SER A 32 -15.27 -3.83 2.88
C SER A 32 -14.24 -4.37 3.87
N LYS A 33 -14.37 -3.98 5.15
CA LYS A 33 -13.55 -4.56 6.23
C LYS A 33 -13.71 -6.08 6.32
N LYS A 34 -14.95 -6.59 6.16
CA LYS A 34 -15.22 -8.02 6.25
C LYS A 34 -14.46 -8.79 5.16
N GLU A 35 -14.58 -8.34 3.91
CA GLU A 35 -13.86 -8.93 2.78
C GLU A 35 -12.34 -8.84 2.95
N ALA A 36 -11.83 -7.75 3.54
CA ALA A 36 -10.40 -7.63 3.82
C ALA A 36 -9.91 -8.69 4.83
N VAL A 37 -10.71 -9.00 5.85
CA VAL A 37 -10.42 -10.09 6.80
C VAL A 37 -10.50 -11.44 6.09
N ASP A 38 -11.54 -11.66 5.28
CA ASP A 38 -11.72 -12.91 4.53
C ASP A 38 -10.52 -13.16 3.58
N ILE A 39 -10.01 -12.12 2.91
CA ILE A 39 -8.79 -12.20 2.09
C ILE A 39 -7.57 -12.50 2.97
N ALA A 40 -7.39 -11.81 4.09
CA ALA A 40 -6.25 -11.99 4.99
C ALA A 40 -6.14 -13.42 5.54
N ASP A 41 -7.27 -14.07 5.82
CA ASP A 41 -7.32 -15.40 6.43
C ASP A 41 -7.19 -16.54 5.40
N ASN A 42 -7.60 -16.32 4.15
CA ASN A 42 -7.62 -17.36 3.11
C ASN A 42 -6.47 -17.25 2.10
N ASP A 43 -5.82 -16.09 2.00
CA ASP A 43 -4.77 -15.84 1.02
C ASP A 43 -3.38 -15.94 1.67
N SER A 44 -2.55 -16.85 1.16
CA SER A 44 -1.15 -17.02 1.59
C SER A 44 -0.22 -15.97 0.98
N SER A 45 -0.76 -14.89 0.42
CA SER A 45 0.02 -13.84 -0.21
C SER A 45 0.98 -13.13 0.75
N ASP A 46 2.12 -12.69 0.22
CA ASP A 46 3.23 -12.04 0.94
C ASP A 46 2.99 -10.54 1.27
N PHE A 47 1.75 -10.08 1.34
CA PHE A 47 1.45 -8.69 1.74
C PHE A 47 0.88 -8.61 3.15
N ASP A 48 1.37 -7.62 3.91
CA ASP A 48 0.94 -7.36 5.29
C ASP A 48 -0.31 -6.47 5.36
N VAL A 49 -0.60 -5.74 4.29
CA VAL A 49 -1.71 -4.79 4.23
C VAL A 49 -2.61 -5.04 3.03
N ILE A 50 -3.93 -4.95 3.26
CA ILE A 50 -4.95 -5.08 2.23
C ILE A 50 -5.67 -3.75 2.10
N PRO A 51 -5.51 -3.02 0.98
CA PRO A 51 -6.25 -1.80 0.73
C PRO A 51 -7.76 -2.05 0.71
N VAL A 52 -8.52 -1.13 1.31
CA VAL A 52 -9.99 -1.13 1.24
C VAL A 52 -10.44 0.08 0.44
N VAL A 53 -11.23 -0.17 -0.59
CA VAL A 53 -11.72 0.86 -1.51
C VAL A 53 -13.24 0.94 -1.48
N ASN A 54 -13.78 2.14 -1.70
CA ASN A 54 -15.21 2.34 -1.83
C ASN A 54 -15.72 1.91 -3.23
N ARG A 55 -17.03 2.13 -3.49
CA ARG A 55 -17.66 1.82 -4.79
C ARG A 55 -17.12 2.63 -5.97
N ARG A 56 -16.48 3.77 -5.71
CA ARG A 56 -15.82 4.63 -6.70
C ARG A 56 -14.36 4.27 -6.93
N ASN A 57 -13.86 3.18 -6.34
CA ASN A 57 -12.45 2.77 -6.33
C ASN A 57 -11.53 3.78 -5.62
N GLU A 58 -12.04 4.58 -4.70
CA GLU A 58 -11.23 5.47 -3.87
C GLU A 58 -10.77 4.71 -2.62
N ILE A 59 -9.50 4.83 -2.25
CA ILE A 59 -8.94 4.23 -1.03
C ILE A 59 -9.56 4.93 0.18
N ILE A 60 -10.17 4.14 1.07
CA ILE A 60 -10.80 4.63 2.31
C ILE A 60 -10.09 4.11 3.57
N GLY A 61 -9.13 3.21 3.40
CA GLY A 61 -8.37 2.62 4.49
C GLY A 61 -7.64 1.37 4.03
N TYR A 62 -7.12 0.65 5.00
CA TYR A 62 -6.48 -0.64 4.80
C TYR A 62 -6.73 -1.53 6.02
N TYR A 63 -6.69 -2.83 5.79
CA TYR A 63 -6.62 -3.83 6.85
C TYR A 63 -5.17 -4.25 7.02
N ASP A 64 -4.67 -4.15 8.23
CA ASP A 64 -3.34 -4.59 8.65
C ASP A 64 -3.44 -6.02 9.18
N ARG A 65 -2.77 -6.96 8.53
CA ARG A 65 -2.85 -8.39 8.86
C ARG A 65 -2.12 -8.73 10.15
N GLU A 66 -0.99 -8.08 10.41
CA GLU A 66 -0.21 -8.32 11.61
C GLU A 66 -0.97 -7.83 12.85
N LEU A 67 -1.49 -6.61 12.78
CA LEU A 67 -2.25 -6.01 13.87
C LEU A 67 -3.71 -6.50 13.92
N LYS A 68 -4.18 -7.16 12.86
CA LYS A 68 -5.57 -7.58 12.66
C LYS A 68 -6.59 -6.44 12.78
N GLU A 69 -6.18 -5.25 12.38
CA GLU A 69 -6.93 -4.01 12.57
C GLU A 69 -7.24 -3.30 11.25
N PHE A 70 -8.39 -2.64 11.21
CA PHE A 70 -8.72 -1.75 10.10
C PHE A 70 -8.31 -0.32 10.46
N ARG A 71 -7.54 0.32 9.58
CA ARG A 71 -7.13 1.72 9.70
C ARG A 71 -7.76 2.54 8.60
N SER A 72 -8.49 3.59 8.98
CA SER A 72 -9.07 4.53 8.03
C SER A 72 -7.98 5.44 7.46
N ILE A 73 -8.07 5.72 6.16
CA ILE A 73 -7.27 6.74 5.49
C ILE A 73 -8.20 7.90 5.15
N HIS A 74 -7.85 9.09 5.61
CA HIS A 74 -8.55 10.31 5.23
C HIS A 74 -7.84 10.97 4.04
N HIS A 75 -8.56 11.81 3.29
CA HIS A 75 -8.00 12.48 2.11
C HIS A 75 -6.68 13.25 2.41
N LYS A 76 -6.56 13.85 3.60
CA LYS A 76 -5.33 14.53 4.03
C LYS A 76 -4.12 13.60 4.17
N ASP A 77 -4.35 12.31 4.43
CA ASP A 77 -3.30 11.30 4.56
C ASP A 77 -2.79 10.82 3.19
N LEU A 78 -3.53 11.12 2.11
CA LEU A 78 -3.17 10.82 0.73
C LEU A 78 -2.25 11.89 0.10
N ILE A 79 -2.01 12.99 0.81
CA ILE A 79 -1.14 14.08 0.34
C ILE A 79 0.21 13.93 1.04
N SER A 80 1.21 13.48 0.30
CA SER A 80 2.61 13.54 0.76
C SER A 80 3.15 14.94 0.48
N ASN A 81 3.51 15.69 1.52
CA ASN A 81 4.11 17.02 1.38
C ASN A 81 5.60 16.96 0.96
N GLY A 82 6.15 15.77 0.70
CA GLY A 82 7.49 15.61 0.14
C GLY A 82 8.61 16.27 0.93
N ALA A 83 8.49 16.32 2.27
CA ALA A 83 9.52 16.87 3.15
C ALA A 83 10.76 15.96 3.22
#